data_AF-A0A933RFX9-F1
#
_entry.id   AF-A0A933RFX9-F1
#
_cell.length_a   1.000
_cell.length_b   1.000
_cell.length_c   1.000
_cell.angle_alpha   90.00
_cell.angle_beta   90.00
_cell.angle_gamma   90.00
#
_symmetry.space_group_name_H-M   'P 1'
#
loop_
_entity.id
_entity.type
_entity.pdbx_description
1 polymer ?
#
loop_
_entity_poly.entity_id
_entity_poly.type
_entity_poly.pdbx_seq_one_letter_code
_entity_poly.pdbx_strand_id
1 'polypeptide(L)' 'MDHVMRLVDGDEASLERRVAALLATLPAGSRAAYFTYWYTSRPPVHEATVQPAPRAA' A
#
# COMPACT_ATOMS: atom_id res chain seq x y z
N MET A 1 10.09 6.10 -14.88
CA MET A 1 10.09 5.03 -13.88
C MET A 1 8.99 5.36 -12.90
N ASP A 2 7.89 4.63 -12.94
CA ASP A 2 6.78 4.85 -11.99
C ASP A 2 7.25 4.40 -10.61
N HIS A 3 7.33 5.33 -9.67
CA HIS A 3 7.78 5.04 -8.31
C HIS A 3 6.66 4.29 -7.55
N VAL A 4 6.69 2.96 -7.60
CA VAL A 4 5.79 2.12 -6.80
C VAL A 4 6.36 1.97 -5.39
N MET A 5 5.61 2.41 -4.39
CA MET A 5 5.97 2.23 -2.98
C MET A 5 5.30 0.97 -2.44
N ARG A 6 6.01 0.21 -1.62
CA ARG A 6 5.51 -1.02 -1.00
C ARG A 6 5.51 -0.88 0.52
N LEU A 7 4.39 -1.21 1.14
CA LEU A 7 4.21 -1.27 2.59
C LEU A 7 3.85 -2.70 2.97
N VAL A 8 4.44 -3.20 4.05
CA VAL A 8 4.15 -4.53 4.60
C VAL A 8 3.91 -4.38 6.09
N ASP A 9 2.87 -5.03 6.61
CA ASP A 9 2.49 -5.02 8.01
C ASP A 9 1.94 -6.39 8.43
N GLY A 10 2.06 -6.70 9.73
CA GLY A 10 1.47 -7.90 10.33
C GLY A 10 0.01 -7.70 10.74
N ASP A 11 -0.47 -6.45 10.75
CA ASP A 11 -1.83 -6.07 11.10
C ASP A 11 -2.49 -5.27 9.96
N GLU A 12 -3.69 -5.69 9.55
CA GLU A 12 -4.42 -5.09 8.43
C GLU A 12 -4.81 -3.63 8.71
N ALA A 13 -5.33 -3.34 9.91
CA ALA A 13 -5.74 -1.99 10.28
C ALA A 13 -4.55 -1.03 10.38
N SER A 14 -3.39 -1.52 10.84
CA SER A 14 -2.13 -0.79 10.82
C SER A 14 -1.71 -0.44 9.39
N LEU A 15 -1.78 -1.42 8.46
CA LEU A 15 -1.47 -1.19 7.06
C LEU A 15 -2.40 -0.14 6.44
N GLU A 16 -3.71 -0.27 6.63
CA GLU A 16 -4.70 0.68 6.10
C GLU A 16 -4.44 2.12 6.55
N ARG A 17 -4.16 2.33 7.84
CA ARG A 17 -3.84 3.67 8.37
C ARG A 17 -2.58 4.25 7.72
N ARG A 18 -1.56 3.43 7.52
CA ARG A 18 -0.28 3.87 6.92
C ARG A 18 -0.45 4.18 5.43
N VAL A 19 -1.24 3.38 4.71
CA VAL A 19 -1.58 3.65 3.32
C VAL A 19 -2.42 4.92 3.19
N ALA A 20 -3.41 5.12 4.05
CA ALA A 20 -4.22 6.35 4.07
C ALA A 20 -3.35 7.59 4.32
N ALA A 21 -2.44 7.52 5.30
CA ALA A 21 -1.48 8.59 5.58
C ALA A 21 -0.57 8.87 4.38
N LEU A 22 -0.08 7.82 3.70
CA LEU A 22 0.74 7.98 2.50
C LEU A 22 -0.05 8.60 1.35
N LEU A 23 -1.25 8.10 1.05
CA LEU A 23 -2.10 8.64 -0.02
C LEU A 23 -2.44 10.12 0.19
N ALA A 24 -2.61 10.56 1.43
CA ALA A 24 -2.84 11.98 1.75
C ALA A 24 -1.66 12.90 1.38
N THR A 25 -0.45 12.35 1.21
CA THR A 25 0.75 13.10 0.78
C THR A 25 0.99 13.07 -0.73
N LEU A 26 0.21 12.27 -1.48
CA LEU A 26 0.43 12.05 -2.91
C LEU A 26 -0.58 12.83 -3.76
N PRO A 27 -0.28 13.01 -5.07
CA PRO A 27 -1.22 13.66 -5.98
C PRO A 27 -2.57 12.96 -6.01
N ALA A 28 -3.63 13.75 -6.19
CA ALA A 28 -4.97 13.22 -6.41
C ALA A 28 -4.98 12.23 -7.59
N GLY A 29 -5.63 11.09 -7.41
CA GLY A 29 -5.64 9.99 -8.38
C GLY A 29 -4.56 8.93 -8.15
N SER A 30 -3.74 9.06 -7.11
CA SER A 30 -2.86 7.99 -6.63
C SER A 30 -3.69 6.81 -6.11
N ARG A 31 -3.21 5.58 -6.32
CA ARG A 31 -3.96 4.34 -6.07
C ARG A 31 -3.16 3.40 -5.18
N ALA A 32 -3.87 2.60 -4.40
CA ALA A 32 -3.30 1.51 -3.62
C ALA A 32 -3.95 0.18 -4.03
N ALA A 33 -3.16 -0.87 -4.11
CA ALA A 33 -3.62 -2.25 -4.21
C ALA A 33 -3.17 -3.01 -2.96
N TYR A 34 -4.05 -3.83 -2.41
CA TYR A 34 -3.83 -4.55 -1.16
C TYR A 34 -3.76 -6.05 -1.39
N PHE A 35 -2.89 -6.72 -0.63
CA PHE A 35 -2.66 -8.15 -0.72
C PHE A 35 -2.53 -8.74 0.69
N THR A 36 -3.12 -9.91 0.92
CA THR A 36 -2.94 -10.67 2.16
C THR A 36 -2.35 -12.03 1.81
N TYR A 37 -1.18 -12.31 2.36
CA TYR A 37 -0.46 -13.56 2.16
C TYR A 37 -0.70 -14.49 3.35
N TRP A 38 -1.38 -15.59 3.08
CA TRP A 38 -1.66 -16.63 4.07
C TRP A 38 -0.59 -17.70 4.04
N TYR A 39 0.03 -17.95 5.19
CA TYR A 39 0.98 -19.03 5.38
C TYR A 39 0.36 -20.09 6.28
N THR A 40 0.52 -21.37 5.95
CA THR A 40 -0.09 -22.47 6.71
C THR A 40 0.46 -22.63 8.13
N SER A 41 1.59 -22.00 8.45
CA SER A 41 2.30 -22.12 9.73
C SER A 41 2.63 -20.79 10.41
N ARG A 42 2.17 -19.66 9.85
CA ARG A 42 2.46 -18.32 10.38
C ARG A 42 1.23 -17.41 10.24
N PRO A 43 1.10 -16.38 11.09
CA PRO A 43 0.10 -15.34 10.89
C PRO A 43 0.19 -14.75 9.46
N PRO A 44 -0.94 -14.27 8.91
CA PRO A 44 -0.95 -13.64 7.60
C PRO A 44 -0.07 -12.38 7.60
N VAL A 45 0.44 -12.05 6.43
CA VAL A 45 1.16 -10.80 6.18
C VAL A 45 0.33 -9.94 5.24
N HIS A 46 0.15 -8.68 5.58
CA HIS A 46 -0.60 -7.72 4.78
C HIS A 46 0.36 -6.81 4.04
N GLU A 47 0.08 -6.55 2.77
CA GLU A 47 0.88 -5.70 1.90
C GLU A 47 0.00 -4.72 1.15
N ALA A 48 0.54 -3.52 0.92
CA ALA A 48 -0.02 -2.59 -0.03
C ALA A 48 1.06 -2.07 -0.99
N THR A 49 0.71 -2.00 -2.27
CA THR A 49 1.49 -1.28 -3.29
C THR A 49 0.79 0.02 -3.62
N VAL A 50 1.48 1.15 -3.44
CA VAL A 50 0.96 2.49 -3.73
C VAL A 50 1.63 3.03 -4.98
N GLN A 51 0.79 3.43 -5.93
CA GLN A 51 1.19 4.02 -7.21
C GLN A 51 0.76 5.49 -7.22
N PRO A 52 1.70 6.44 -7.28
CA PRO A 52 1.38 7.85 -7.49
C PRO A 52 0.61 8.04 -8.80
N ALA A 53 -0.26 9.04 -8.85
CA ALA A 53 -0.86 9.44 -10.12
C ALA A 53 0.23 9.81 -11.13
N PRO A 54 0.02 9.55 -12.44
CA PRO A 54 0.93 10.05 -13.47
C PRO A 54 1.08 11.55 -13.33
N ARG A 55 2.31 12.06 -13.35
CA ARG A 55 2.54 13.50 -13.42
C ARG A 55 2.01 13.96 -14.77
N ALA A 56 1.03 14.87 -14.76
CA ALA A 56 0.60 15.52 -16.00
C ALA A 56 1.83 16.17 -16.65
N ALA A 57 2.06 15.82 -17.92
CA ALA A 57 3.18 16.31 -18.72
C ALA A 57 3.05 17.81 -19.01
#